data_AF-A0A8E2DDE5-F1
#
_entry.id   AF-A0A8E2DDE5-F1
#
_cell.length_a   1.000
_cell.length_b   1.000
_cell.length_c   1.000
_cell.angle_alpha   90.00
_cell.angle_beta   90.00
_cell.angle_gamma   90.00
#
_symmetry.space_group_name_H-M   'P 1'
#
loop_
_entity.id
_entity.type
_entity.pdbx_description
1 polymer ?
#
loop_
_entity_poly.entity_id
_entity_poly.type
_entity_poly.pdbx_seq_one_letter_code
_entity_poly.pdbx_strand_id
1 'polypeptide(L)'
;GCLMPRRQVQLLLFWDAIGCPWEMRKQLYGSPLTIIGLYVDPNIGSISLPPAAMLEIIASIDLFLAAKDRKQPLREWQRLAGHLNWMLNVLPWGRPGLTELYRKIAGKSQPSRPIFLNRAVIADLTWLKNAIPRAIGIRFFEDGKW
;
A
#
# COMPACT_ATOMS: atom_id res chain seq x y z
N GLY A 1 25.70 7.82 22.09
CA GLY A 1 24.39 7.14 22.03
C GLY A 1 23.41 8.03 21.29
N CYS A 2 22.47 7.46 20.54
CA CYS A 2 21.42 8.22 19.88
C CYS A 2 20.38 8.67 20.92
N LEU A 3 19.98 9.95 20.90
CA LEU A 3 18.97 10.51 21.81
C LEU A 3 17.58 10.13 21.30
N MET A 4 16.86 9.25 22.02
CA MET A 4 15.48 8.86 21.69
C MET A 4 14.47 9.43 22.69
N PRO A 5 13.20 9.64 22.29
CA PRO A 5 12.14 10.06 23.20
C PRO A 5 11.95 9.08 24.37
N ARG A 6 11.80 9.61 25.60
CA ARG A 6 11.67 8.81 26.83
C ARG A 6 10.60 7.72 26.75
N ARG A 7 9.41 8.04 26.22
CA ARG A 7 8.29 7.09 26.12
C ARG A 7 8.60 5.94 25.15
N GLN A 8 9.34 6.21 24.09
CA GLN A 8 9.75 5.19 23.13
C GLN A 8 10.75 4.23 23.79
N VAL A 9 11.73 4.76 24.53
CA VAL A 9 12.68 3.93 25.30
C VAL A 9 11.95 3.04 26.32
N GLN A 10 10.96 3.57 27.03
CA GLN A 10 10.16 2.79 27.98
C GLN A 10 9.42 1.62 27.31
N LEU A 11 8.89 1.83 26.09
CA LEU A 11 8.24 0.78 25.32
C LEU A 11 9.22 -0.31 24.88
N LEU A 12 10.43 0.08 24.45
CA LEU A 12 11.47 -0.88 24.04
C LEU A 12 11.93 -1.75 25.22
N LEU A 13 12.14 -1.15 26.40
CA LEU A 13 12.47 -1.89 27.61
C LEU A 13 11.36 -2.86 28.01
N PHE A 14 10.10 -2.45 27.84
CA PHE A 14 8.97 -3.35 28.06
C PHE A 14 8.97 -4.51 27.06
N TRP A 15 9.23 -4.26 25.78
CA TRP A 15 9.35 -5.30 24.76
C TRP A 15 10.49 -6.28 25.08
N ASP A 16 11.65 -5.79 25.53
CA ASP A 16 12.74 -6.64 26.01
C ASP A 16 12.26 -7.53 27.17
N ALA A 17 11.52 -6.98 28.13
CA ALA A 17 11.02 -7.71 29.29
C ALA A 17 10.01 -8.82 28.94
N ILE A 18 9.23 -8.67 27.87
CA ILE A 18 8.26 -9.68 27.41
C ILE A 18 8.77 -10.56 26.26
N GLY A 19 10.02 -10.40 25.84
CA GLY A 19 10.60 -11.13 24.72
C GLY A 19 10.01 -10.76 23.34
N CYS A 20 9.46 -9.56 23.19
CA CYS A 20 8.97 -9.05 21.91
C CYS A 20 10.15 -8.51 21.09
N PRO A 21 10.47 -9.09 19.92
CA PRO A 21 11.61 -8.65 19.12
C PRO A 21 11.36 -7.26 18.52
N TRP A 22 12.40 -6.42 18.53
CA TRP A 22 12.38 -5.12 17.88
C TRP A 22 13.71 -4.83 17.17
N GLU A 23 13.68 -3.87 16.26
CA GLU A 23 14.87 -3.46 15.50
C GLU A 23 15.05 -1.95 15.60
N MET A 24 16.28 -1.51 15.92
CA MET A 24 16.62 -0.09 16.06
C MET A 24 16.28 0.73 14.81
N ARG A 25 16.49 0.17 13.60
CA ARG A 25 16.18 0.84 12.32
C ARG A 25 14.69 1.17 12.13
N LYS A 26 13.80 0.51 12.88
CA LYS A 26 12.34 0.75 12.84
C LYS A 26 11.89 1.75 13.91
N GLN A 27 12.79 2.19 14.79
CA GLN A 27 12.51 3.09 15.91
C GLN A 27 12.62 4.56 15.49
N LEU A 28 11.79 4.95 14.52
CA LEU A 28 11.75 6.32 14.01
C LEU A 28 10.98 7.24 14.97
N TYR A 29 11.37 8.51 15.05
CA TYR A 29 10.70 9.53 15.85
C TYR A 29 10.81 10.92 15.21
N GLY A 30 9.88 11.81 15.56
CA GLY A 30 9.76 13.15 14.98
C GLY A 30 8.49 13.29 14.14
N SER A 31 8.42 14.37 13.38
CA SER A 31 7.37 14.61 12.39
C SER A 31 7.98 15.40 11.24
N PRO A 32 7.70 15.02 9.98
CA PRO A 32 6.87 13.90 9.53
C PRO A 32 7.64 12.56 9.54
N LEU A 33 6.92 11.43 9.47
CA LEU A 33 7.50 10.08 9.52
C LEU A 33 7.03 9.21 8.37
N THR A 34 7.88 8.27 7.96
CA THR A 34 7.48 7.17 7.06
C THR A 34 7.13 5.94 7.88
N ILE A 35 5.86 5.52 7.87
CA ILE A 35 5.37 4.35 8.58
C ILE A 35 4.86 3.36 7.53
N ILE A 36 5.36 2.12 7.54
CA ILE A 36 5.05 1.06 6.55
C ILE A 36 5.16 1.51 5.07
N GLY A 37 6.05 2.47 4.78
CA GLY A 37 6.22 3.05 3.44
C GLY A 37 5.24 4.19 3.09
N LEU A 38 4.41 4.63 4.03
CA LEU A 38 3.47 5.74 3.88
C LEU A 38 3.99 6.98 4.60
N TYR A 39 3.77 8.17 4.02
CA TYR A 39 4.13 9.42 4.65
C TYR A 39 3.03 9.85 5.62
N VAL A 40 3.39 9.95 6.90
CA VAL A 40 2.50 10.35 7.99
C VAL A 40 2.96 11.70 8.51
N ASP A 41 2.13 12.71 8.33
CA ASP A 41 2.34 14.05 8.86
C ASP A 41 1.28 14.35 9.91
N PRO A 42 1.57 14.14 11.20
CA PRO A 42 0.63 14.44 12.28
C PRO A 42 0.37 15.93 12.46
N ASN A 43 1.23 16.84 11.97
CA ASN A 43 1.04 18.28 12.15
C ASN A 43 -0.13 18.81 11.32
N ILE A 44 -0.33 18.24 10.12
CA ILE A 44 -1.47 18.54 9.24
C ILE A 44 -2.52 17.43 9.27
N GLY A 45 -2.31 16.42 10.11
CA GLY A 45 -3.16 15.25 10.24
C GLY A 45 -3.36 14.54 8.90
N SER A 46 -2.29 14.09 8.22
CA SER A 46 -2.42 13.39 6.94
C SER A 46 -1.61 12.10 6.85
N ILE A 47 -2.13 11.14 6.07
CA ILE A 47 -1.38 10.00 5.56
C ILE A 47 -1.45 10.01 4.03
N SER A 48 -0.30 9.95 3.36
CA SER A 48 -0.23 9.97 1.91
C SER A 48 0.78 8.97 1.35
N LEU A 49 0.67 8.69 0.05
CA LEU A 49 1.69 7.96 -0.69
C LEU A 49 2.90 8.87 -0.90
N PRO A 50 4.12 8.41 -0.62
CA PRO A 50 5.31 9.04 -1.15
C PRO A 50 5.26 9.08 -2.69
N PRO A 51 5.77 10.14 -3.35
CA PRO A 51 5.79 10.23 -4.81
C PRO A 51 6.46 9.03 -5.49
N ALA A 52 7.53 8.50 -4.90
CA ALA A 52 8.21 7.31 -5.41
C ALA A 52 7.30 6.07 -5.38
N ALA A 53 6.60 5.83 -4.27
CA ALA A 53 5.67 4.71 -4.15
C ALA A 53 4.50 4.82 -5.15
N MET A 54 4.01 6.04 -5.38
CA MET A 54 2.99 6.30 -6.40
C MET A 54 3.48 5.86 -7.80
N LEU A 55 4.69 6.27 -8.17
CA LEU A 55 5.30 5.88 -9.46
C LEU A 55 5.51 4.37 -9.55
N GLU A 56 5.94 3.72 -8.46
CA GLU A 56 6.11 2.27 -8.40
C GLU A 56 4.80 1.50 -8.57
N ILE A 57 3.70 1.98 -7.99
CA ILE A 57 2.36 1.40 -8.18
C ILE A 57 1.94 1.52 -9.64
N ILE A 58 2.08 2.71 -10.23
CA ILE A 58 1.73 2.98 -11.63
C ILE A 58 2.55 2.07 -12.56
N ALA A 59 3.86 1.97 -12.33
CA ALA A 59 4.75 1.08 -13.08
C ALA A 59 4.37 -0.39 -12.91
N SER A 60 3.97 -0.81 -11.70
CA SER A 60 3.52 -2.19 -11.44
C SER A 60 2.25 -2.52 -12.23
N ILE A 61 1.30 -1.59 -12.32
CA ILE A 61 0.09 -1.75 -13.15
C ILE A 61 0.48 -1.85 -14.62
N ASP A 62 1.32 -0.95 -15.12
CA ASP A 62 1.75 -0.93 -16.53
C ASP A 62 2.45 -2.23 -16.94
N LEU A 63 3.41 -2.68 -16.13
CA LEU A 63 4.11 -3.94 -16.37
C LEU A 63 3.16 -5.14 -16.37
N PHE A 64 2.17 -5.15 -15.48
CA PHE A 64 1.17 -6.21 -15.44
C PHE A 64 0.29 -6.22 -16.69
N LEU A 65 -0.17 -5.03 -17.14
CA LEU A 65 -1.01 -4.86 -18.32
C LEU A 65 -0.27 -5.11 -19.65
N ALA A 66 1.04 -4.86 -19.69
CA ALA A 66 1.89 -5.05 -20.87
C ALA A 66 2.23 -6.54 -21.18
N ALA A 67 1.53 -7.49 -20.57
CA ALA A 67 1.75 -8.92 -20.80
C ALA A 67 1.59 -9.29 -22.29
N LYS A 68 2.64 -9.88 -22.88
CA LYS A 68 2.74 -10.20 -24.32
C LYS A 68 1.52 -10.96 -24.88
N ASP A 69 0.99 -11.91 -24.11
CA ASP A 69 -0.18 -12.72 -24.51
C ASP A 69 -1.46 -12.35 -23.75
N ARG A 70 -1.49 -11.18 -23.09
CA ARG A 70 -2.51 -10.79 -22.12
C ARG A 70 -2.75 -11.87 -21.07
N LYS A 71 -1.69 -12.55 -20.65
CA LYS A 71 -1.69 -13.58 -19.61
C LYS A 71 -0.60 -13.28 -18.61
N GLN A 72 -0.91 -13.44 -17.34
CA GLN A 72 0.05 -13.39 -16.26
C GLN A 72 -0.14 -14.63 -15.38
N PRO A 73 0.94 -15.24 -14.84
CA PRO A 73 0.79 -16.35 -13.90
C PRO A 73 0.13 -15.84 -12.61
N LEU A 74 -0.67 -16.68 -11.95
CA LEU A 74 -1.42 -16.31 -10.73
C LEU A 74 -0.57 -15.55 -9.70
N ARG A 75 0.72 -15.91 -9.53
CA ARG A 75 1.64 -15.20 -8.64
C ARG A 75 1.77 -13.71 -8.93
N GLU A 76 1.77 -13.29 -10.21
CA GLU A 76 1.86 -11.86 -10.56
C GLU A 76 0.55 -11.14 -10.29
N TRP A 77 -0.59 -11.82 -10.44
CA TRP A 77 -1.89 -11.27 -10.04
C TRP A 77 -1.93 -11.02 -8.53
N GLN A 78 -1.50 -12.00 -7.73
CA GLN A 78 -1.47 -11.89 -6.27
C GLN A 78 -0.45 -10.84 -5.80
N ARG A 79 0.71 -10.76 -6.45
CA ARG A 79 1.72 -9.73 -6.20
C ARG A 79 1.16 -8.33 -6.46
N LEU A 80 0.50 -8.12 -7.60
CA LEU A 80 -0.16 -6.84 -7.89
C LEU A 80 -1.29 -6.56 -6.90
N ALA A 81 -2.14 -7.55 -6.59
CA ALA A 81 -3.21 -7.43 -5.62
C ALA A 81 -2.70 -6.96 -4.25
N GLY A 82 -1.62 -7.57 -3.75
CA GLY A 82 -0.99 -7.22 -2.49
C GLY A 82 -0.46 -5.79 -2.49
N HIS A 83 0.24 -5.39 -3.56
CA HIS A 83 0.78 -4.03 -3.69
C HIS A 83 -0.34 -2.98 -3.74
N LEU A 84 -1.39 -3.22 -4.52
CA LEU A 84 -2.55 -2.33 -4.57
C LEU A 84 -3.34 -2.32 -3.26
N ASN A 85 -3.45 -3.45 -2.57
CA ASN A 85 -4.12 -3.53 -1.27
C ASN A 85 -3.39 -2.72 -0.20
N TRP A 86 -2.05 -2.66 -0.24
CA TRP A 86 -1.26 -1.77 0.62
C TRP A 86 -1.60 -0.29 0.36
N MET A 87 -1.71 0.12 -0.89
CA MET A 87 -2.11 1.49 -1.27
C MET A 87 -3.51 1.86 -0.78
N LEU A 88 -4.45 0.91 -0.69
CA LEU A 88 -5.81 1.17 -0.20
C LEU A 88 -5.88 1.65 1.26
N ASN A 89 -4.79 1.53 2.04
CA ASN A 89 -4.69 2.14 3.38
C ASN A 89 -4.74 3.67 3.33
N VAL A 90 -4.41 4.28 2.18
CA VAL A 90 -4.41 5.74 1.97
C VAL A 90 -5.29 6.19 0.83
N LEU A 91 -5.71 5.28 -0.05
CA LEU A 91 -6.64 5.56 -1.15
C LEU A 91 -7.84 4.61 -1.12
N PRO A 92 -8.68 4.65 -0.07
CA PRO A 92 -9.77 3.68 0.12
C PRO A 92 -10.81 3.73 -1.01
N TRP A 93 -10.99 4.88 -1.65
CA TRP A 93 -11.86 5.03 -2.83
C TRP A 93 -11.39 4.20 -4.05
N GLY A 94 -10.14 3.73 -4.06
CA GLY A 94 -9.59 2.89 -5.13
C GLY A 94 -10.09 1.44 -5.11
N ARG A 95 -10.79 1.02 -4.04
CA ARG A 95 -11.32 -0.35 -3.86
C ARG A 95 -12.08 -0.91 -5.08
N PRO A 96 -12.97 -0.16 -5.76
CA PRO A 96 -13.68 -0.66 -6.93
C PRO A 96 -12.72 -1.19 -8.02
N GLY A 97 -11.55 -0.56 -8.20
CA GLY A 97 -10.55 -0.94 -9.20
C GLY A 97 -9.87 -2.30 -8.95
N LEU A 98 -10.08 -2.92 -7.79
CA LEU A 98 -9.56 -4.27 -7.47
C LEU A 98 -10.64 -5.35 -7.53
N THR A 99 -11.91 -4.99 -7.72
CA THR A 99 -13.04 -5.94 -7.64
C THR A 99 -12.90 -7.05 -8.67
N GLU A 100 -12.71 -6.69 -9.94
CA GLU A 100 -12.56 -7.66 -11.01
C GLU A 100 -11.25 -8.43 -10.91
N LEU A 101 -10.20 -7.81 -10.35
CA LEU A 101 -8.92 -8.47 -10.10
C LEU A 101 -9.12 -9.63 -9.12
N TYR A 102 -9.72 -9.38 -7.95
CA TYR A 102 -9.97 -10.42 -6.95
C TYR A 102 -10.95 -11.47 -7.47
N ARG A 103 -12.04 -11.07 -8.13
CA ARG A 103 -12.99 -12.01 -8.75
C ARG A 103 -12.28 -12.92 -9.75
N LYS A 104 -11.35 -12.36 -10.54
CA LYS A 104 -10.61 -13.13 -11.56
C LYS A 104 -9.68 -14.17 -10.97
N ILE A 105 -9.14 -13.96 -9.76
CA ILE A 105 -8.23 -14.93 -9.11
C ILE A 105 -8.88 -15.77 -8.01
N ALA A 106 -10.13 -15.49 -7.66
CA ALA A 106 -10.88 -16.25 -6.67
C ALA A 106 -10.86 -17.77 -6.98
N GLY A 107 -10.64 -18.57 -5.92
CA GLY A 107 -10.58 -20.03 -5.96
C GLY A 107 -9.37 -20.63 -6.68
N LYS A 108 -8.42 -19.83 -7.17
CA LYS A 108 -7.23 -20.33 -7.88
C LYS A 108 -6.06 -20.43 -6.92
N SER A 109 -5.35 -21.55 -6.98
CA SER A 109 -4.23 -21.85 -6.08
C SER A 109 -2.91 -22.16 -6.81
N GLN A 110 -2.94 -22.45 -8.12
CA GLN A 110 -1.75 -22.84 -8.89
C GLN A 110 -0.92 -21.60 -9.29
N PRO A 111 0.25 -21.32 -8.67
CA PRO A 111 0.92 -20.02 -8.80
C PRO A 111 1.47 -19.72 -10.20
N SER A 112 1.92 -20.75 -10.91
CA SER A 112 2.47 -20.65 -12.27
C SER A 112 1.40 -20.67 -13.37
N ARG A 113 0.14 -20.96 -13.03
CA ARG A 113 -0.93 -21.09 -14.02
C ARG A 113 -1.19 -19.73 -14.67
N PRO A 114 -1.08 -19.61 -16.01
CA PRO A 114 -1.37 -18.37 -16.70
C PRO A 114 -2.87 -18.07 -16.66
N ILE A 115 -3.22 -16.85 -16.30
CA ILE A 115 -4.58 -16.33 -16.26
C ILE A 115 -4.67 -15.14 -17.20
N PHE A 116 -5.67 -15.17 -18.07
CA PHE A 116 -5.92 -14.09 -19.02
C PHE A 116 -6.42 -12.81 -18.35
N LEU A 117 -5.87 -11.68 -18.77
CA LEU A 117 -6.39 -10.35 -18.51
C LEU A 117 -7.66 -10.16 -19.33
N ASN A 118 -8.81 -10.00 -18.66
CA ASN A 118 -10.07 -9.68 -19.33
C ASN A 118 -10.26 -8.17 -19.43
N ARG A 119 -11.21 -7.75 -20.25
CA ARG A 119 -11.52 -6.33 -20.47
C ARG A 119 -11.86 -5.59 -19.18
N ALA A 120 -12.57 -6.24 -18.26
CA ALA A 120 -12.99 -5.63 -17.00
C ALA A 120 -11.79 -5.30 -16.09
N VAL A 121 -10.88 -6.25 -15.89
CA VAL A 121 -9.62 -6.02 -15.14
C VAL A 121 -8.77 -4.93 -15.79
N ILE A 122 -8.66 -4.94 -17.12
CA ILE A 122 -7.88 -3.91 -17.84
C ILE A 122 -8.50 -2.53 -17.61
N ALA A 123 -9.82 -2.40 -17.75
CA ALA A 123 -10.53 -1.14 -17.56
C ALA A 123 -10.37 -0.60 -16.12
N ASP A 124 -10.59 -1.45 -15.13
CA ASP A 124 -10.49 -1.12 -13.70
C ASP A 124 -9.07 -0.66 -13.32
N LEU A 125 -8.04 -1.41 -13.72
CA LEU A 125 -6.66 -1.07 -13.43
C LEU A 125 -6.20 0.18 -14.17
N THR A 126 -6.66 0.39 -15.42
CA THR A 126 -6.37 1.61 -16.18
C THR A 126 -7.03 2.82 -15.54
N TRP A 127 -8.29 2.70 -15.13
CA TRP A 127 -8.99 3.74 -14.37
C TRP A 127 -8.23 4.09 -13.09
N LEU A 128 -7.85 3.08 -12.31
CA LEU A 128 -7.15 3.27 -11.05
C LEU A 128 -5.80 3.98 -11.25
N LYS A 129 -5.00 3.51 -12.21
CA LYS A 129 -3.72 4.14 -12.60
C LYS A 129 -3.89 5.62 -12.94
N ASN A 130 -4.93 5.98 -13.68
CA ASN A 130 -5.19 7.36 -14.10
C ASN A 130 -5.79 8.22 -12.96
N ALA A 131 -6.39 7.60 -11.95
CA ALA A 131 -6.98 8.30 -10.81
C ALA A 131 -5.94 8.61 -9.72
N ILE A 132 -4.99 7.69 -9.47
CA ILE A 132 -3.96 7.80 -8.41
C ILE A 132 -3.22 9.16 -8.40
N PRO A 133 -2.71 9.71 -9.52
CA PRO A 133 -1.96 10.97 -9.52
C PRO A 133 -2.75 12.19 -9.05
N ARG A 134 -4.08 12.11 -9.13
CA ARG A 134 -5.00 13.20 -8.74
C ARG A 134 -5.49 13.06 -7.30
N ALA A 135 -5.07 12.02 -6.61
CA ALA A 135 -5.62 11.68 -5.32
C ALA A 135 -4.93 12.47 -4.21
N ILE A 136 -5.76 13.07 -3.35
CA ILE A 136 -5.33 13.59 -2.06
C ILE A 136 -5.32 12.39 -1.10
N GLY A 137 -4.26 12.23 -0.31
CA GLY A 137 -4.19 11.21 0.74
C GLY A 137 -5.30 11.37 1.79
N ILE A 138 -5.31 10.51 2.81
CA ILE A 138 -6.26 10.61 3.92
C ILE A 138 -5.88 11.79 4.81
N ARG A 139 -6.86 12.60 5.21
CA ARG A 139 -6.73 13.54 6.33
C ARG A 139 -7.50 13.01 7.54
N PHE A 140 -6.91 13.10 8.72
CA PHE A 140 -7.50 12.65 9.98
C PHE A 140 -8.53 13.64 10.55
N PHE A 141 -8.50 14.91 10.10
CA PHE A 141 -9.40 15.94 10.57
C PHE A 141 -9.99 16.70 9.37
N GLU A 142 -11.28 16.48 9.10
CA GLU A 142 -12.14 17.58 8.69
C GLU A 142 -12.68 18.17 9.99
N ASP A 143 -12.30 19.41 10.29
CA ASP A 143 -12.84 20.15 11.42
C ASP A 143 -14.37 20.17 11.36
N GLY A 144 -15.04 19.63 12.39
CA GLY A 144 -16.46 19.91 12.59
C GLY A 144 -17.28 18.89 13.36
N LYS A 145 -17.10 18.88 14.69
CA LYS A 145 -18.02 18.42 15.75
C LYS A 145 -17.88 16.96 16.22
N TRP A 146 -17.48 16.83 17.48
CA TRP A 146 -18.05 15.84 18.40
C TRP A 146 -19.51 16.23 18.72
#